data_AF-A0A951CXT8-F1
#
_entry.id   AF-A0A951CXT8-F1
#
_cell.length_a   1.000
_cell.length_b   1.000
_cell.length_c   1.000
_cell.angle_alpha   90.00
_cell.angle_beta   90.00
_cell.angle_gamma   90.00
#
_symmetry.space_group_name_H-M   'P 1'
#
loop_
_entity.id
_entity.type
_entity.pdbx_description
1 polymer ?
#
loop_
_entity_poly.entity_id
_entity_poly.type
_entity_poly.pdbx_seq_one_letter_code
_entity_poly.pdbx_strand_id
1 'polypeptide(L)'
;MASKIRVGAVSYLNTVPLVWGMLHGVQKEQVELSFSIPSACAEQMERGEISVGLVPVAEIARQGLEMIPGVGIACFGAVRS
;
A
#
# COMPACT_ATOMS: atom_id res chain seq x y z
N MET A 1 10.33 -0.11 22.80
CA MET A 1 9.19 0.37 22.00
C MET A 1 9.17 -0.42 20.71
N ALA A 2 8.04 -1.00 20.30
CA ALA A 2 7.95 -1.68 19.01
C ALA A 2 8.11 -0.64 17.88
N SER A 3 8.89 -0.96 16.85
CA SER A 3 9.04 -0.10 15.67
C SER A 3 7.70 -0.06 14.91
N LYS A 4 7.28 1.12 14.45
CA LYS A 4 6.06 1.27 13.63
C LYS A 4 6.26 0.57 12.29
N ILE A 5 5.20 -0.03 11.76
CA ILE A 5 5.23 -0.64 10.43
C ILE A 5 5.21 0.46 9.38
N ARG A 6 6.17 0.46 8.45
CA ARG A 6 6.21 1.42 7.34
C ARG A 6 5.27 0.96 6.23
N VAL A 7 4.20 1.71 6.00
CA VAL A 7 3.13 1.38 5.07
C VAL A 7 3.08 2.40 3.93
N GLY A 8 3.20 1.94 2.69
CA GLY A 8 3.01 2.76 1.49
C GLY A 8 1.58 2.68 0.98
N ALA A 9 0.90 3.82 0.93
CA ALA A 9 -0.43 3.95 0.36
C ALA A 9 -0.41 4.75 -0.94
N VAL A 10 -1.38 4.50 -1.81
CA VAL A 10 -1.52 5.28 -3.05
C VAL A 10 -2.40 6.51 -2.80
N SER A 11 -1.99 7.67 -3.35
CA SER A 11 -2.72 8.95 -3.30
C SER A 11 -3.96 9.02 -4.19
N TYR A 12 -4.77 7.95 -4.22
CA TYR A 12 -6.05 7.89 -4.94
C TYR A 12 -7.20 7.71 -3.96
N LEU A 13 -8.38 8.25 -4.30
CA LEU A 13 -9.56 8.18 -3.42
C LEU A 13 -9.99 6.75 -3.09
N ASN A 14 -9.74 5.80 -4.00
CA ASN A 14 -10.08 4.38 -3.80
C ASN A 14 -9.23 3.68 -2.71
N THR A 15 -8.14 4.29 -2.24
CA THR A 15 -7.33 3.73 -1.14
C THR A 15 -7.81 4.16 0.24
N VAL A 16 -8.58 5.25 0.33
CA VAL A 16 -8.98 5.87 1.60
C VAL A 16 -9.63 4.86 2.56
N PRO A 17 -10.57 3.98 2.13
CA PRO A 17 -11.16 3.00 3.05
C PRO A 17 -10.15 2.02 3.64
N LEU A 18 -9.09 1.67 2.91
CA LEU A 18 -8.08 0.70 3.36
C LEU A 18 -7.13 1.31 4.40
N VAL A 19 -6.90 2.62 4.35
CA VAL A 19 -5.97 3.32 5.26
C VAL A 19 -6.67 4.14 6.34
N TRP A 20 -8.01 4.16 6.36
CA TRP A 20 -8.76 5.01 7.28
C TRP A 20 -8.42 4.76 8.76
N GLY A 21 -8.34 3.50 9.18
CA GLY A 21 -7.98 3.14 10.56
C GLY A 21 -6.55 3.52 10.94
N MET A 22 -5.66 3.59 9.96
CA MET A 22 -4.27 4.03 10.12
C MET A 22 -4.16 5.55 10.25
N LEU A 23 -5.07 6.30 9.63
CA LEU A 23 -5.10 7.77 9.70
C LEU A 23 -5.86 8.28 10.93
N HIS A 24 -7.01 7.67 11.21
CA HIS A 24 -8.01 8.21 12.13
C HIS A 24 -8.44 7.22 13.23
N GLY A 25 -7.96 5.97 13.18
CA GLY A 25 -8.38 4.91 14.08
C GLY A 25 -7.30 4.46 15.07
N VAL A 26 -7.56 3.31 15.69
CA VAL A 26 -6.72 2.72 16.73
C VAL A 26 -5.35 2.25 16.23
N GLN A 27 -5.18 2.11 14.91
CA GLN A 27 -3.94 1.68 14.28
C GLN A 27 -2.95 2.82 14.04
N LYS A 28 -3.32 4.08 14.26
CA LYS A 28 -2.48 5.26 13.98
C LYS A 28 -1.10 5.22 14.65
N GLU A 29 -1.02 4.71 15.88
CA GLU A 29 0.26 4.60 16.59
C GLU A 29 1.05 3.34 16.26
N GLN A 30 0.52 2.46 15.41
CA GLN A 30 1.15 1.21 15.00
C GLN A 30 1.86 1.32 13.65
N VAL A 31 1.55 2.35 12.86
CA VAL A 31 2.03 2.49 11.48
C VAL A 31 2.63 3.86 11.21
N GLU A 32 3.59 3.88 10.29
CA GLU A 32 4.12 5.06 9.64
C GLU A 32 3.64 5.03 8.18
N LEU A 33 2.68 5.88 7.85
CA LEU A 33 2.00 5.87 6.56
C LEU A 33 2.62 6.91 5.61
N SER A 34 3.06 6.48 4.43
CA SER A 34 3.48 7.35 3.34
C SER A 34 2.47 7.29 2.18
N PHE A 35 2.34 8.38 1.43
CA PHE A 35 1.44 8.47 0.28
C PHE A 35 2.23 8.78 -0.98
N SER A 36 2.02 8.00 -2.04
CA SER A 36 2.66 8.21 -3.33
C SER A 36 1.76 7.74 -4.47
N ILE A 37 2.21 7.91 -5.71
CA ILE A 37 1.58 7.22 -6.86
C ILE A 37 1.95 5.72 -6.86
N PRO A 38 1.23 4.84 -7.60
CA PRO A 38 1.51 3.40 -7.58
C PRO A 38 2.93 3.02 -7.98
N SER A 39 3.49 3.65 -9.01
CA SER A 39 4.86 3.38 -9.47
C SER A 39 5.89 3.71 -8.40
N ALA A 40 5.76 4.87 -7.76
CA ALA A 40 6.65 5.26 -6.67
C ALA A 40 6.47 4.37 -5.43
N CYS A 41 5.27 3.86 -5.15
CA CYS A 41 5.05 2.91 -4.07
C CYS A 41 5.76 1.58 -4.35
N ALA A 42 5.73 1.11 -5.61
CA ALA A 42 6.46 -0.07 -6.05
C ALA A 42 7.98 0.11 -5.96
N GLU A 43 8.52 1.29 -6.33
CA GLU A 43 9.93 1.62 -6.16
C GLU A 43 10.36 1.66 -4.69
N GLN A 44 9.54 2.24 -3.81
CA GLN A 44 9.78 2.28 -2.37
C GLN A 44 9.80 0.87 -1.77
N MET A 45 8.91 -0.03 -2.23
CA MET A 45 8.90 -1.43 -1.83
C MET A 45 10.19 -2.13 -2.25
N GLU A 46 10.60 -1.99 -3.52
CA GLU A 46 11.81 -2.59 -4.07
C GLU A 46 13.08 -2.13 -3.34
N ARG A 47 13.10 -0.88 -2.86
CA ARG A 47 14.20 -0.30 -2.06
C ARG A 47 14.13 -0.63 -0.56
N GLY A 48 13.07 -1.28 -0.08
CA GLY A 48 12.87 -1.60 1.34
C GLY A 48 12.50 -0.39 2.21
N GLU A 49 12.14 0.73 1.58
CA GLU A 49 11.72 1.97 2.26
C GLU A 49 10.37 1.78 2.95
N ILE A 50 9.50 0.94 2.39
CA ILE A 50 8.24 0.48 3.01
C ILE A 50 8.29 -1.04 3.23
N SER A 51 7.50 -1.53 4.18
CA SER A 51 7.40 -2.97 4.49
C SER A 51 6.08 -3.59 4.00
N VAL A 52 5.04 -2.77 3.85
CA VAL A 52 3.74 -3.16 3.31
C VAL A 52 3.27 -2.03 2.40
N GLY A 53 2.60 -2.33 1.28
CA GLY A 53 2.05 -1.27 0.47
C GLY A 53 1.06 -1.69 -0.61
N LEU A 54 0.37 -0.69 -1.15
CA LEU A 54 -0.52 -0.84 -2.29
C LEU A 54 0.28 -0.67 -3.59
N VAL A 55 0.62 -1.78 -4.23
CA VAL A 55 1.39 -1.82 -5.47
C VAL A 55 0.54 -2.36 -6.64
N PRO A 56 0.85 -1.99 -7.90
CA PRO A 56 0.22 -2.62 -9.07
C PRO A 56 0.41 -4.14 -9.06
N VAL A 57 -0.61 -4.90 -9.50
CA VAL A 57 -0.57 -6.38 -9.51
C VAL A 57 0.62 -6.97 -10.29
N ALA A 58 1.08 -6.28 -11.33
CA ALA A 58 2.25 -6.68 -12.12
C ALA A 58 3.54 -6.72 -11.26
N GLU A 59 3.62 -5.88 -10.24
CA GLU A 59 4.79 -5.77 -9.36
C GLU A 59 4.92 -6.97 -8.41
N ILE A 60 3.81 -7.64 -8.09
CA ILE A 60 3.82 -8.81 -7.21
C ILE A 60 4.72 -9.89 -7.79
N ALA A 61 4.51 -10.25 -9.06
CA ALA A 61 5.35 -11.24 -9.74
C ALA A 61 6.75 -10.69 -10.05
N ARG A 62 6.86 -9.42 -10.45
CA ARG A 62 8.13 -8.80 -10.83
C ARG A 62 9.15 -8.77 -9.68
N GLN A 63 8.68 -8.45 -8.48
CA GLN A 63 9.51 -8.28 -7.29
C GLN A 63 9.47 -9.50 -6.35
N GLY A 64 8.66 -10.52 -6.65
CA GLY A 64 8.50 -11.70 -5.79
C GLY A 64 7.83 -11.40 -4.45
N LEU A 65 6.85 -10.49 -4.45
CA LEU A 65 6.14 -10.05 -3.23
C LEU A 65 5.07 -11.06 -2.83
N GLU A 66 4.78 -11.09 -1.53
CA GLU A 66 3.63 -11.81 -0.99
C GLU A 66 2.41 -10.88 -0.88
N MET A 67 1.24 -11.39 -1.27
CA MET A 67 -0.02 -10.65 -1.18
C MET A 67 -0.73 -10.92 0.15
N ILE A 68 -1.22 -9.86 0.79
CA ILE A 68 -2.10 -9.99 1.97
C ILE A 68 -3.50 -10.44 1.49
N PRO A 69 -4.00 -11.61 1.90
CA PRO A 69 -5.29 -12.12 1.43
C PRO A 69 -6.45 -11.26 1.95
N GLY A 70 -7.48 -11.09 1.11
CA GLY A 70 -8.72 -10.39 1.49
C GLY A 70 -8.67 -8.86 1.40
N VAL A 71 -7.56 -8.28 0.93
CA VAL A 71 -7.40 -6.83 0.72
C VAL A 71 -6.90 -6.56 -0.69
N GLY A 72 -7.50 -5.58 -1.35
CA GLY A 72 -7.07 -5.13 -2.67
C GLY A 72 -8.04 -4.13 -3.28
N ILE A 73 -7.62 -3.52 -4.40
CA ILE A 73 -8.44 -2.62 -5.20
C ILE A 73 -8.50 -3.22 -6.60
N ALA A 74 -9.71 -3.43 -7.10
CA ALA A 74 -9.95 -3.99 -8.42
C ALA A 74 -11.19 -3.34 -9.04
N CYS A 75 -11.33 -3.52 -10.35
CA CYS A 75 -12.54 -3.17 -11.07
C CYS A 75 -12.84 -4.23 -12.13
N PHE A 76 -14.05 -4.19 -12.67
CA PHE A 76 -14.39 -4.93 -13.87
C PHE A 76 -14.05 -4.11 -15.11
N GLY A 77 -13.43 -4.74 -16.12
CA GLY A 77 -13.11 -4.09 -17.38
C GLY A 77 -11.83 -3.25 -17.35
N ALA A 78 -11.67 -2.40 -18.37
CA ALA A 78 -10.46 -1.62 -18.56
C ALA A 78 -10.29 -0.52 -17.50
N VAL A 79 -9.09 -0.44 -16.92
CA VAL A 79 -8.65 0.69 -16.11
C VAL A 79 -7.91 1.71 -16.97
N ARG A 80 -8.03 2.99 -16.64
CA ARG A 80 -7.12 4.02 -17.12
C ARG A 80 -5.99 4.19 -16.10
N SER A 81 -4.76 4.11 -16.59
CA SER A 81 -3.52 4.45 -15.89
C SER A 81 -3.25 5.94 -15.96
#